data_AF-A0A0Q9IVR2-F1
#
_entry.id   AF-A0A0Q9IVR2-F1
#
_cell.length_a   1.000
_cell.length_b   1.000
_cell.length_c   1.000
_cell.angle_alpha   90.00
_cell.angle_beta   90.00
_cell.angle_gamma   90.00
#
_symmetry.space_group_name_H-M   'P 1'
#
loop_
_entity.id
_entity.type
_entity.pdbx_description
1 polymer ?
#
loop_
_entity_poly.entity_id
_entity_poly.type
_entity_poly.pdbx_seq_one_letter_code
_entity_poly.pdbx_strand_id
1 'polypeptide(L)'
;MMASDGHHADDIPQMDYREHDRTYHGFIHFAEVGTVACLAIVAALAVGGTKGAWGFAIIGTLLTLVGTGIGLASKSIGWKATAVPFVLLLLALVLLPAASH
;
A
#
# COMPACT_ATOMS: atom_id res chain seq x y z
N MET A 1 11.74 10.12 -56.59
CA MET A 1 12.43 10.92 -55.57
C MET A 1 11.55 10.89 -54.32
N MET A 2 11.84 9.96 -53.40
CA MET A 2 11.13 9.89 -52.12
C MET A 2 11.66 11.01 -51.23
N ALA A 3 10.77 11.88 -50.74
CA ALA A 3 11.10 12.85 -49.72
C ALA A 3 11.40 12.09 -48.42
N SER A 4 12.62 12.23 -47.92
CA SER A 4 12.94 11.83 -46.55
C SER A 4 12.35 12.92 -45.65
N ASP A 5 11.17 12.68 -45.09
CA ASP A 5 10.56 13.52 -44.07
C ASP A 5 11.39 13.42 -42.78
N GLY A 6 12.47 14.20 -42.73
CA GLY A 6 13.34 14.34 -41.58
C GLY A 6 12.58 15.02 -40.45
N HIS A 7 11.95 14.22 -39.58
CA HIS A 7 11.54 14.70 -38.26
C HIS A 7 12.82 14.96 -37.48
N HIS A 8 13.23 16.23 -37.40
CA HIS A 8 14.40 16.61 -36.62
C HIS A 8 14.10 16.35 -35.14
N ALA A 9 15.10 15.94 -34.36
CA ALA A 9 14.92 15.71 -32.92
C ALA A 9 14.40 16.96 -32.17
N ASP A 10 14.57 18.14 -32.76
CA ASP A 10 14.08 19.42 -32.29
C ASP A 10 12.55 19.62 -32.50
N ASP A 11 11.91 18.81 -33.35
CA ASP A 11 10.45 18.81 -33.56
C ASP A 11 9.70 17.90 -32.57
N ILE A 12 10.43 17.24 -31.65
CA ILE A 12 9.82 16.40 -30.62
C ILE A 12 9.26 17.30 -29.52
N PRO A 13 7.95 17.26 -29.23
CA PRO A 13 7.37 18.03 -28.13
C PRO A 13 8.13 17.76 -26.83
N GLN A 14 8.61 18.83 -26.18
CA GLN A 14 9.30 18.72 -24.89
C GLN A 14 8.35 18.06 -23.88
N MET A 15 8.80 16.94 -23.31
CA MET A 15 8.03 16.20 -22.31
C MET A 15 7.82 17.07 -21.06
N ASP A 16 6.57 17.22 -20.60
CA ASP A 16 6.28 17.90 -19.34
C ASP A 16 6.67 17.02 -18.15
N TYR A 17 7.98 17.03 -17.84
CA TYR A 17 8.56 16.29 -16.73
C TYR A 17 7.89 16.59 -15.38
N ARG A 18 7.36 17.81 -15.19
CA ARG A 18 6.72 18.20 -13.94
C ARG A 18 5.46 17.39 -13.68
N GLU A 19 4.66 17.13 -14.71
CA GLU A 19 3.46 16.29 -14.60
C GLU A 19 3.80 14.81 -14.48
N HIS A 20 4.88 14.35 -15.12
CA HIS A 20 5.40 13.00 -14.94
C HIS A 20 5.83 12.74 -13.49
N ASP A 21 6.62 13.63 -12.91
CA ASP A 21 7.09 13.51 -11.53
C ASP A 21 5.94 13.55 -10.52
N ARG A 22 4.95 14.42 -10.75
CA ARG A 22 3.76 14.53 -9.90
C ARG A 22 2.99 13.21 -9.85
N THR A 23 2.77 12.60 -11.01
CA THR A 23 2.06 11.32 -11.11
C THR A 23 2.90 10.18 -10.53
N TYR A 24 4.20 10.16 -10.81
CA TYR A 24 5.13 9.16 -10.28
C TYR A 24 5.14 9.15 -8.75
N HIS A 25 5.27 10.31 -8.10
CA HIS A 25 5.22 10.39 -6.64
C HIS A 25 3.86 9.95 -6.08
N GLY A 26 2.76 10.23 -6.79
CA GLY A 26 1.44 9.72 -6.42
C GLY A 26 1.37 8.19 -6.47
N PHE A 27 1.88 7.59 -7.54
CA PHE A 27 1.94 6.14 -7.71
C PHE A 27 2.79 5.47 -6.63
N ILE A 28 4.00 5.99 -6.37
CA ILE A 28 4.90 5.44 -5.35
C ILE A 28 4.23 5.49 -3.96
N HIS A 29 3.61 6.62 -3.61
CA HIS A 29 2.89 6.76 -2.35
C HIS A 29 1.75 5.73 -2.22
N PHE A 30 0.94 5.59 -3.28
CA PHE A 30 -0.14 4.60 -3.30
C PHE A 30 0.38 3.17 -3.17
N ALA A 31 1.43 2.82 -3.91
CA ALA A 31 2.03 1.48 -3.89
C ALA A 31 2.63 1.16 -2.51
N GLU A 32 3.28 2.13 -1.87
CA GLU A 32 3.85 1.98 -0.52
C GLU A 32 2.76 1.71 0.52
N VAL A 33 1.73 2.56 0.58
CA VAL A 33 0.61 2.37 1.51
C VAL A 33 -0.16 1.08 1.22
N GLY A 34 -0.42 0.79 -0.07
CA GLY A 34 -1.13 -0.40 -0.51
C GLY A 34 -0.41 -1.70 -0.16
N THR A 35 0.92 -1.75 -0.31
CA THR A 35 1.72 -2.92 0.05
C THR A 35 1.61 -3.24 1.54
N VAL A 36 1.70 -2.22 2.41
CA VAL A 36 1.54 -2.41 3.86
C VAL A 36 0.12 -2.83 4.22
N ALA A 37 -0.89 -2.30 3.52
CA ALA A 37 -2.28 -2.72 3.70
C ALA A 37 -2.48 -4.22 3.36
N CYS A 38 -1.91 -4.69 2.26
CA CYS A 38 -1.94 -6.10 1.90
C CYS A 38 -1.29 -6.99 2.98
N LEU A 39 -0.11 -6.61 3.48
CA LEU A 39 0.57 -7.35 4.55
C LEU A 39 -0.26 -7.39 5.83
N ALA A 40 -0.91 -6.28 6.20
CA ALA A 40 -1.79 -6.19 7.35
C ALA A 40 -3.02 -7.10 7.22
N ILE A 41 -3.66 -7.14 6.05
CA ILE A 41 -4.79 -8.04 5.79
C ILE A 41 -4.36 -9.50 5.86
N VAL A 42 -3.23 -9.85 5.26
CA VAL A 42 -2.67 -11.21 5.34
C VAL A 42 -2.39 -11.60 6.79
N ALA A 43 -1.83 -10.69 7.59
CA ALA A 43 -1.60 -10.92 9.01
C ALA A 43 -2.92 -11.12 9.78
N ALA A 44 -3.96 -10.34 9.49
CA ALA A 44 -5.28 -10.53 10.10
C ALA A 44 -5.89 -11.90 9.77
N LEU A 45 -5.82 -12.32 8.50
CA LEU A 45 -6.28 -13.63 8.08
C LEU A 45 -5.47 -14.76 8.75
N ALA A 46 -4.15 -14.59 8.89
CA ALA A 46 -3.31 -15.53 9.60
C ALA A 46 -3.69 -15.64 11.08
N VAL A 47 -3.97 -14.52 11.76
CA VAL A 47 -4.44 -14.50 13.16
C VAL A 47 -5.78 -15.24 13.30
N GLY A 48 -6.75 -14.93 12.43
CA GLY A 48 -8.07 -15.58 12.45
C GLY A 48 -7.98 -17.08 12.17
N GLY A 49 -7.25 -17.46 11.12
CA GLY A 49 -7.16 -18.85 10.64
C GLY A 49 -6.26 -19.76 11.48
N THR A 50 -5.15 -19.26 12.03
CA THR A 50 -4.20 -20.09 12.80
C THR A 50 -4.45 -20.07 14.31
N LYS A 51 -4.95 -18.95 14.85
CA LYS A 51 -5.17 -18.78 16.30
C LYS A 51 -6.65 -18.89 16.69
N GLY A 52 -7.56 -19.06 15.72
CA GLY A 52 -9.01 -19.02 15.96
C GLY A 52 -9.51 -17.65 16.44
N ALA A 53 -8.67 -16.63 16.40
CA ALA A 53 -8.87 -15.32 17.02
C ALA A 53 -9.58 -14.34 16.08
N TRP A 54 -10.74 -14.74 15.55
CA TRP A 54 -11.49 -13.97 14.56
C TRP A 54 -11.89 -12.57 15.02
N GLY A 55 -12.12 -12.35 16.32
CA GLY A 55 -12.38 -11.01 16.86
C GLY A 55 -11.21 -10.05 16.62
N PHE A 56 -9.98 -10.49 16.89
CA PHE A 56 -8.77 -9.70 16.64
C PHE A 56 -8.54 -9.50 15.13
N ALA A 57 -8.81 -10.51 14.31
CA ALA A 57 -8.70 -10.41 12.86
C ALA A 57 -9.66 -9.36 12.27
N ILE A 58 -10.92 -9.33 12.71
CA ILE A 58 -11.92 -8.36 12.26
C ILE A 58 -11.52 -6.94 12.68
N ILE A 59 -11.19 -6.75 13.96
CA ILE A 59 -10.79 -5.44 14.48
C ILE A 59 -9.52 -4.94 13.75
N GLY A 60 -8.52 -5.81 13.59
CA GLY A 60 -7.30 -5.49 12.87
C GLY A 60 -7.54 -5.13 11.41
N THR A 61 -8.48 -5.81 10.74
CA THR A 61 -8.88 -5.49 9.36
C THR A 61 -9.53 -4.12 9.28
N LEU A 62 -10.46 -3.79 10.18
CA LEU A 62 -11.10 -2.47 10.23
C LEU A 62 -10.08 -1.36 10.48
N LEU A 63 -9.17 -1.55 11.44
CA LEU A 63 -8.08 -0.61 11.71
C LEU A 63 -7.16 -0.45 10.51
N THR A 64 -6.88 -1.53 9.77
CA THR A 64 -6.09 -1.50 8.54
C THR A 64 -6.77 -0.67 7.46
N LEU A 65 -8.09 -0.81 7.27
CA LEU A 65 -8.83 -0.02 6.29
C LEU A 65 -8.83 1.48 6.63
N VAL A 66 -9.09 1.82 7.90
CA VAL A 66 -9.05 3.21 8.37
C VAL A 66 -7.62 3.77 8.23
N GLY A 67 -6.62 3.02 8.67
CA GLY A 67 -5.20 3.41 8.56
C GLY A 67 -4.77 3.61 7.12
N THR A 68 -5.20 2.74 6.20
CA THR A 68 -4.93 2.86 4.76
C THR A 68 -5.60 4.10 4.18
N GLY A 69 -6.86 4.37 4.52
CA GLY A 69 -7.55 5.58 4.09
C GLY A 69 -6.84 6.86 4.55
N ILE A 70 -6.41 6.90 5.82
CA ILE A 70 -5.63 8.02 6.37
C ILE A 70 -4.26 8.12 5.70
N GLY A 71 -3.57 7.00 5.47
CA GLY A 71 -2.26 6.95 4.83
C GLY A 71 -2.30 7.43 3.37
N LEU A 72 -3.36 7.11 2.63
CA LEU A 72 -3.57 7.61 1.28
C LEU A 72 -3.91 9.11 1.25
N ALA A 73 -4.73 9.59 2.20
CA ALA A 73 -5.12 10.99 2.29
C ALA A 73 -3.99 11.90 2.79
N SER A 74 -3.08 11.39 3.62
CA SER A 74 -2.00 12.17 4.24
C SER A 74 -0.62 11.67 3.82
N LYS A 75 0.06 12.45 2.96
CA LYS A 75 1.46 12.18 2.57
C LYS A 75 2.45 12.23 3.75
N SER A 76 2.15 12.98 4.80
CA SER A 76 3.04 13.08 5.96
C SER A 76 3.01 11.84 6.85
N ILE A 77 1.87 11.14 6.89
CA ILE A 77 1.69 9.91 7.66
C ILE A 77 2.02 8.69 6.79
N GLY A 78 1.49 8.65 5.56
CA GLY A 78 1.74 7.60 4.58
C GLY A 78 1.54 6.19 5.15
N TRP A 79 2.50 5.32 4.87
CA TRP A 79 2.46 3.91 5.27
C TRP A 79 2.47 3.68 6.78
N LYS A 80 2.92 4.67 7.57
CA LYS A 80 3.03 4.52 9.03
C LYS A 80 1.67 4.32 9.70
N ALA A 81 0.60 4.93 9.17
CA ALA A 81 -0.76 4.71 9.67
C ALA A 81 -1.17 3.25 9.57
N THR A 82 -0.85 2.60 8.44
CA THR A 82 -1.18 1.20 8.17
C THR A 82 -0.20 0.24 8.86
N ALA A 83 1.02 0.69 9.17
CA ALA A 83 2.01 -0.11 9.89
C ALA A 83 1.59 -0.43 11.34
N VAL A 84 0.86 0.47 12.00
CA VAL A 84 0.38 0.25 13.37
C VAL A 84 -0.51 -1.00 13.49
N PRO A 85 -1.63 -1.13 12.75
CA PRO A 85 -2.44 -2.35 12.81
C PRO A 85 -1.67 -3.58 12.32
N PHE A 86 -0.78 -3.44 11.34
CA PHE A 86 0.08 -4.55 10.91
C PHE A 86 0.93 -5.10 12.06
N VAL A 87 1.65 -4.24 12.79
CA VAL A 87 2.49 -4.65 13.92
C VAL A 87 1.65 -5.26 15.03
N LEU A 88 0.49 -4.67 15.35
CA LEU A 88 -0.43 -5.25 16.34
C LEU A 88 -0.91 -6.64 15.95
N LEU A 89 -1.19 -6.89 14.67
CA LEU A 89 -1.60 -8.20 14.18
C LEU A 89 -0.45 -9.21 14.18
N LEU A 90 0.78 -8.77 13.88
CA LEU A 90 1.96 -9.63 14.04
C LEU A 90 2.19 -10.00 15.52
N LEU A 91 2.04 -9.04 16.43
CA LEU A 91 2.13 -9.31 17.87
C LEU A 91 1.04 -10.27 18.32
N ALA A 92 -0.20 -10.08 17.87
CA ALA A 92 -1.29 -11.02 18.12
C ALA A 92 -0.97 -12.42 17.58
N LEU A 93 -0.40 -12.49 16.37
CA LEU A 93 0.01 -13.76 15.75
C LEU A 93 1.12 -14.45 16.53
N VAL A 94 2.03 -13.73 17.18
CA VAL A 94 3.11 -14.34 17.98
C VAL A 94 2.62 -14.72 19.39
N LEU A 95 1.86 -13.84 20.05
CA LEU A 95 1.54 -13.93 21.47
C LEU A 95 0.27 -14.74 21.78
N LEU A 96 -0.70 -14.80 20.86
CA LEU A 96 -1.92 -15.58 21.11
C LEU A 96 -1.59 -17.09 21.08
N PRO A 97 -2.13 -17.90 21.99
CA PRO A 97 -2.01 -19.35 21.90
C PRO A 97 -2.68 -19.86 20.62
N ALA A 98 -2.12 -20.92 20.03
CA ALA A 98 -2.75 -21.58 18.89
C ALA A 98 -4.11 -22.15 19.29
N ALA A 99 -5.08 -22.11 18.37
CA ALA A 99 -6.35 -22.78 18.60
C ALA A 99 -6.09 -24.28 18.73
N SER A 100 -6.36 -24.85 19.90
CA SER A 100 -6.44 -26.31 20.08
C SER A 100 -7.75 -26.78 19.45
N HIS A 101 -7.69 -27.16 18.17
CA HIS A 101 -8.75 -27.92 17.52
C HIS A 101 -8.80 -29.35 18.05
#